data_AF-A0A2M7UH60-F1
#
_entry.id   AF-A0A2M7UH60-F1
#
_cell.length_a   1.000
_cell.length_b   1.000
_cell.length_c   1.000
_cell.angle_alpha   90.00
_cell.angle_beta   90.00
_cell.angle_gamma   90.00
#
_symmetry.space_group_name_H-M   'P 1'
#
loop_
_entity.id
_entity.type
_entity.pdbx_description
1 polymer ?
#
loop_
_entity_poly.entity_id
_entity_poly.type
_entity_poly.pdbx_seq_one_letter_code
_entity_poly.pdbx_strand_id
1 'polypeptide(L)' 'MKYIIYARKSTEEDDRQVLSIEAQLVELKEFTVKEKLEIVASFQKAKTAKEPGRMKFA' A
#
# COMPACT_ATOMS: atom_id res chain seq x y z
N MET A 1 2.06 19.27 -4.97
CA MET A 1 1.33 18.58 -3.89
C MET A 1 2.04 17.24 -3.67
N LYS A 2 2.34 16.87 -2.42
CA LYS A 2 3.15 15.69 -2.11
C LYS A 2 2.26 14.53 -1.67
N TYR A 3 2.51 13.33 -2.17
CA TYR A 3 1.71 12.14 -1.91
C TYR A 3 2.55 11.00 -1.34
N ILE A 4 1.87 10.02 -0.74
CA ILE A 4 2.49 8.78 -0.27
C ILE A 4 1.78 7.59 -0.90
N ILE A 5 2.54 6.53 -1.17
CA ILE A 5 2.01 5.24 -1.58
C ILE A 5 1.80 4.40 -0.32
N TYR A 6 0.60 3.84 -0.12
CA TYR A 6 0.31 2.92 0.97
C TYR A 6 -0.37 1.67 0.45
N ALA A 7 0.34 0.54 0.47
CA ALA A 7 -0.17 -0.76 0.07
C ALA A 7 -0.38 -1.65 1.32
N ARG A 8 -1.48 -2.42 1.33
CA ARG A 8 -1.82 -3.27 2.48
C ARG A 8 -2.44 -4.61 2.07
N LYS A 9 -2.01 -5.67 2.75
CA LYS A 9 -2.72 -6.96 2.80
C LYS A 9 -3.16 -7.28 4.22
N SER A 10 -4.29 -7.97 4.38
CA SER A 10 -4.84 -8.31 5.71
C SER A 10 -4.40 -9.70 6.21
N THR A 11 -3.86 -10.54 5.33
CA THR A 11 -3.34 -11.89 5.63
C THR A 11 -2.12 -12.18 4.76
N GLU A 12 -1.19 -13.00 5.24
CA GLU A 12 -0.03 -13.44 4.44
C GLU A 12 -0.35 -14.57 3.47
N GLU A 13 -1.42 -15.33 3.72
CA GLU A 13 -1.91 -16.36 2.79
C GLU A 13 -2.29 -15.75 1.45
N ASP A 14 -1.49 -16.07 0.44
CA ASP A 14 -1.71 -15.68 -0.95
C ASP A 14 -2.98 -16.34 -1.54
N ASP A 15 -3.45 -17.45 -0.96
CA ASP A 15 -4.56 -18.27 -1.49
C ASP A 15 -5.97 -17.63 -1.41
N ARG A 16 -6.15 -16.52 -0.69
CA ARG A 16 -7.47 -15.86 -0.57
C ARG A 16 -7.50 -14.37 -0.89
N GLN A 17 -6.36 -13.75 -1.23
CA GLN A 17 -6.30 -12.31 -1.51
C GLN A 17 -6.09 -12.04 -3.01
N VAL A 18 -6.87 -11.09 -3.55
CA VAL A 18 -6.96 -10.82 -5.00
C VAL A 18 -5.67 -10.27 -5.61
N LEU A 19 -4.84 -9.53 -4.86
CA LEU A 19 -3.59 -8.93 -5.34
C LEU A 19 -2.52 -8.90 -4.24
N SER A 20 -1.30 -9.34 -4.57
CA SER A 20 -0.13 -9.22 -3.70
C SER A 20 0.21 -7.73 -3.44
N ILE A 21 0.89 -7.43 -2.33
CA ILE A 21 1.37 -6.07 -2.04
C ILE A 21 2.26 -5.56 -3.17
N GLU A 22 3.09 -6.43 -3.75
CA GLU A 22 3.99 -6.07 -4.85
C GLU A 22 3.20 -5.63 -6.08
N ALA A 23 2.16 -6.35 -6.46
CA ALA A 23 1.31 -5.98 -7.59
C ALA A 23 0.60 -4.62 -7.35
N GLN A 24 0.10 -4.38 -6.13
CA GLN A 24 -0.45 -3.06 -5.75
C GLN A 24 0.58 -1.94 -5.89
N LEU A 25 1.84 -2.18 -5.49
CA LEU A 25 2.91 -1.18 -5.60
C LEU A 25 3.29 -0.89 -7.06
N VAL A 26 3.24 -1.89 -7.94
CA VAL A 26 3.50 -1.70 -9.37
C VAL A 26 2.43 -0.80 -9.99
N GLU A 27 1.15 -1.14 -9.82
CA GLU A 27 0.06 -0.32 -10.35
C GLU A 27 0.10 1.11 -9.82
N LEU A 28 0.33 1.28 -8.51
CA LEU A 28 0.43 2.61 -7.91
C LEU A 28 1.60 3.39 -8.48
N LYS A 29 2.78 2.77 -8.69
CA LYS A 29 3.92 3.44 -9.31
C LYS A 29 3.60 3.90 -10.73
N GLU A 30 3.01 3.03 -11.55
CA GLU A 30 2.61 3.39 -12.92
C GLU A 30 1.63 4.57 -12.94
N PHE A 31 0.65 4.56 -12.04
CA PHE A 31 -0.28 5.67 -11.86
C PHE A 31 0.45 6.97 -11.48
N THR A 32 1.41 6.91 -10.56
CA THR A 32 2.15 8.11 -10.12
C THR A 32 2.98 8.73 -11.24
N VAL A 33 3.55 7.90 -12.13
CA VAL A 33 4.28 8.35 -13.31
C VAL A 33 3.35 8.98 -14.32
N LYS A 34 2.22 8.31 -14.62
CA LYS A 34 1.20 8.78 -15.57
C LYS A 34 0.63 10.15 -15.16
N GLU A 35 0.30 10.30 -13.89
CA GLU A 35 -0.30 11.51 -13.33
C GLU A 35 0.74 12.55 -12.86
N LYS A 36 2.05 12.27 -13.03
CA LYS A 36 3.17 13.13 -12.61
C LYS A 36 3.08 13.57 -11.13
N LEU A 37 2.74 12.63 -10.25
CA LEU A 37 2.59 12.86 -8.82
C LEU A 37 3.95 12.83 -8.12
N GLU A 38 4.19 13.78 -7.23
CA GLU A 38 5.39 13.81 -6.39
C GLU A 38 5.20 12.89 -5.17
N ILE A 39 5.86 11.72 -5.19
CA ILE A 39 5.78 10.73 -4.12
C ILE A 39 6.94 10.90 -3.15
N VAL A 40 6.63 11.13 -1.88
CA VAL A 40 7.65 11.37 -0.83
C VAL A 40 7.93 10.16 0.04
N ALA A 41 7.04 9.16 0.05
CA ALA A 41 7.25 7.91 0.78
C ALA A 41 6.38 6.77 0.24
N SER A 42 6.84 5.54 0.45
CA SER A 42 6.07 4.32 0.19
C SER A 42 6.02 3.45 1.46
N PHE A 43 4.83 2.93 1.76
CA PHE A 43 4.57 2.18 2.97
C PHE A 43 3.83 0.89 2.61
N GLN A 44 4.32 -0.22 3.17
CA GLN A 44 3.67 -1.52 3.08
C GLN A 44 3.24 -2.02 4.45
N LYS A 45 2.10 -2.70 4.50
CA LYS A 45 1.60 -3.36 5.71
C LYS A 45 0.90 -4.67 5.42
N ALA A 46 1.36 -5.76 6.03
CA ALA A 46 0.67 -7.04 6.05
C ALA A 46 0.01 -7.28 7.42
N LYS A 47 -0.95 -6.44 7.81
CA LYS A 47 -1.64 -6.56 9.12
C LYS A 47 -3.14 -6.35 8.98
N THR A 48 -3.89 -7.25 9.61
CA THR A 48 -5.36 -7.21 9.71
C THR A 48 -5.81 -5.86 10.30
N ALA A 49 -6.96 -5.37 9.86
CA ALA A 49 -7.55 -4.13 10.37
C ALA A 49 -8.52 -4.37 11.54
N LYS A 50 -8.42 -5.52 12.24
CA LYS A 50 -9.38 -5.87 13.30
C LYS A 50 -9.40 -4.91 14.48
N GLU A 51 -8.31 -4.18 14.73
CA GLU A 51 -8.25 -3.22 15.83
C GLU A 51 -7.72 -1.85 15.36
N PRO A 52 -8.35 -0.73 15.77
CA PRO A 52 -7.79 0.61 15.62
C PRO A 52 -6.59 0.78 16.57
N GLY A 53 -5.47 1.29 16.05
CA GLY A 53 -4.17 1.30 16.74
C GLY A 53 -3.05 1.01 15.75
N ARG A 54 -2.76 1.97 14.85
CA ARG A 54 -1.78 1.77 13.78
C ARG A 54 -0.48 2.47 14.14
N MET A 55 0.56 1.71 14.50
CA MET A 55 1.90 2.24 14.82
C MET A 55 2.53 3.12 13.73
N LYS A 56 2.20 2.93 12.44
CA LYS A 56 2.80 3.69 11.33
C LYS A 56 2.14 5.04 11.04
N PHE A 57 1.02 5.38 11.69
CA PHE A 57 0.28 6.63 11.48
C PHE A 57 -0.16 7.27 12.82
N ALA A 58 0.55 6.96 13.90
CA ALA A 58 0.39 7.63 15.19
C ALA A 58 1.25 8.90 15.22
#